data_AF-A0A9D8KWR4-F1
#
_entry.id   AF-A0A9D8KWR4-F1
#
_cell.length_a   1.000
_cell.length_b   1.000
_cell.length_c   1.000
_cell.angle_alpha   90.00
_cell.angle_beta   90.00
_cell.angle_gamma   90.00
#
_symmetry.space_group_name_H-M   'P 1'
#
loop_
_entity.id
_entity.type
_entity.pdbx_description
1 polymer ?
#
loop_
_entity_poly.entity_id
_entity_poly.type
_entity_poly.pdbx_seq_one_letter_code
_entity_poly.pdbx_strand_id
1 'polypeptide(L)'
;MKKILSKIAAVLLSAAAAMAFAAPVVDPLPSWNDTASRRAIVEFVEKVTHEASPNYVPAPERIATFDNDGTLWAEQPMYFQAFFIVDRIKALAPKHPEWTTQEPFASVLKGDMKAALAGGEKALLEMVMATHAGMSTAEFEQIVKDWIATAKHPKTGRPFTEMVYQPMLELLAYLRANGFKTYIVSGGGIEFMRPWTEKVYGVPPEQVIGSSIKTKYEIRDGKPVLVRLPEINFIDDKAGKPVGINQQIGRRPIAAFGNSDGDLQMLQWTTAGAGPRFALIVHHTDAEREWAYDRKSHIGKLDKALDEAQARGWTVVDMRRDWKTVFAAPTKQ
;
A
#
# COMPACT_ATOMS: atom_id res chain seq x y z
N MET A 1 54.06 40.08 -49.79
CA MET A 1 52.96 40.38 -48.84
C MET A 1 52.17 39.07 -48.62
N LYS A 2 52.50 38.11 -47.75
CA LYS A 2 52.94 38.12 -46.35
C LYS A 2 52.06 39.00 -45.44
N LYS A 3 50.74 38.74 -45.41
CA LYS A 3 49.80 38.99 -44.26
C LYS A 3 48.30 38.70 -44.52
N ILE A 4 47.91 37.83 -45.46
CA ILE A 4 46.47 37.57 -45.74
C ILE A 4 46.19 36.06 -45.93
N LEU A 5 46.62 35.21 -45.00
CA LEU A 5 46.25 33.77 -45.02
C LEU A 5 45.96 33.16 -43.64
N SER A 6 45.96 33.95 -42.56
CA SER A 6 45.81 33.42 -41.19
C SER A 6 44.45 33.70 -40.53
N LYS A 7 43.40 34.05 -41.30
CA LYS A 7 42.07 34.38 -40.73
C LYS A 7 40.88 33.59 -41.30
N ILE A 8 41.11 32.60 -42.17
CA ILE A 8 40.02 31.77 -42.72
C ILE A 8 40.04 30.33 -42.15
N ALA A 9 41.13 29.91 -41.50
CA ALA A 9 41.22 28.59 -40.88
C ALA A 9 40.70 28.54 -39.42
N ALA A 10 40.12 29.63 -38.89
CA ALA A 10 39.71 29.73 -37.48
C ALA A 10 38.19 29.90 -37.28
N VAL A 11 37.36 29.78 -38.33
CA VAL A 11 35.90 30.01 -38.23
C VAL A 11 35.05 28.83 -38.72
N LEU A 12 35.64 27.72 -39.17
CA LEU A 12 34.86 26.53 -39.58
C LEU A 12 35.18 25.26 -38.78
N LEU A 13 35.78 25.41 -37.59
CA LEU A 13 35.97 24.32 -36.63
C LEU A 13 35.17 24.53 -35.32
N SER A 14 34.00 25.17 -35.42
CA SER A 14 33.13 25.47 -34.27
C SER A 14 31.65 25.17 -34.51
N ALA A 15 31.34 24.33 -35.51
CA ALA A 15 30.00 23.77 -35.71
C ALA A 15 29.99 22.24 -35.49
N ALA A 16 30.71 21.75 -34.48
CA ALA A 16 30.34 20.48 -33.87
C ALA A 16 29.10 20.76 -33.03
N ALA A 17 27.93 20.68 -33.66
CA ALA A 17 26.66 20.73 -32.98
C ALA A 17 26.71 19.73 -31.82
N ALA A 18 26.73 20.26 -30.59
CA ALA A 18 26.40 19.49 -29.41
C ALA A 18 24.93 19.09 -29.55
N MET A 19 24.67 18.00 -30.27
CA MET A 19 23.46 17.22 -30.05
C MET A 19 23.58 16.67 -28.63
N ALA A 20 23.10 17.47 -27.67
CA ALA A 20 22.70 16.93 -26.39
C ALA A 20 21.65 15.87 -26.73
N PHE A 21 22.04 14.60 -26.72
CA PHE A 21 21.09 13.51 -26.64
C PHE A 21 20.34 13.73 -25.34
N ALA A 22 19.15 14.34 -25.43
CA ALA A 22 18.19 14.28 -24.35
C ALA A 22 17.98 12.79 -24.08
N ALA A 23 18.36 12.34 -22.88
CA ALA A 23 18.03 11.00 -22.45
C ALA A 23 16.52 10.82 -22.67
N PRO A 24 16.06 9.67 -23.20
CA PRO A 24 14.64 9.45 -23.38
C PRO A 24 13.95 9.73 -22.06
N VAL A 25 12.95 10.62 -22.06
CA VAL A 25 12.11 10.86 -20.90
C VAL A 25 11.38 9.54 -20.67
N VAL A 26 11.87 8.76 -19.71
CA VAL A 26 11.21 7.54 -19.27
C VAL A 26 9.87 7.98 -18.70
N ASP A 27 8.77 7.52 -19.30
CA ASP A 27 7.43 7.78 -18.77
C ASP A 27 7.39 7.26 -17.31
N PRO A 28 7.17 8.12 -16.31
CA PRO A 28 7.22 7.70 -14.92
C PRO A 28 6.04 6.82 -14.52
N LEU A 29 4.95 6.82 -15.31
CA LEU A 29 3.68 6.15 -15.02
C LEU A 29 3.17 5.38 -16.26
N PRO A 30 3.96 4.42 -16.81
CA PRO A 30 3.68 3.82 -18.11
C PRO A 30 2.40 2.98 -18.15
N SER A 31 1.97 2.39 -17.03
CA SER A 31 0.73 1.61 -16.93
C SER A 31 -0.51 2.48 -16.68
N TRP A 32 -0.33 3.80 -16.53
CA TRP A 32 -1.43 4.76 -16.48
C TRP A 32 -1.76 5.26 -17.89
N ASN A 33 -3.05 5.31 -18.21
CA ASN A 33 -3.55 6.01 -19.40
C ASN A 33 -3.40 7.52 -19.22
N ASP A 34 -3.34 8.25 -20.33
CA ASP A 34 -3.30 9.72 -20.30
C ASP A 34 -4.69 10.29 -19.97
N THR A 35 -5.04 10.23 -18.68
CA THR A 35 -6.33 10.68 -18.14
C THR A 35 -6.15 11.83 -17.14
N ALA A 36 -7.26 12.35 -16.61
CA ALA A 36 -7.20 13.40 -15.60
C ALA A 36 -6.45 12.94 -14.34
N SER A 37 -6.63 11.70 -13.91
CA SER A 37 -6.00 11.14 -12.71
C SER A 37 -4.48 11.11 -12.82
N ARG A 38 -3.94 10.62 -13.95
CA ARG A 38 -2.49 10.60 -14.21
C ARG A 38 -1.91 12.02 -14.22
N ARG A 39 -2.57 12.96 -14.91
CA ARG A 39 -2.12 14.36 -14.98
C ARG A 39 -2.13 15.02 -13.61
N ALA A 40 -3.17 14.82 -12.81
CA ALA A 40 -3.25 15.38 -11.45
C ALA A 40 -2.11 14.90 -10.54
N ILE A 41 -1.70 13.63 -10.64
CA ILE A 41 -0.54 13.08 -9.93
C ILE A 41 0.74 13.82 -10.36
N VAL A 42 1.01 13.89 -11.67
CA VAL A 42 2.24 14.49 -12.21
C VAL A 42 2.31 15.97 -11.85
N GLU A 43 1.22 16.72 -12.09
CA GLU A 43 1.12 18.15 -11.78
C GLU A 43 1.33 18.42 -10.29
N PHE A 44 0.76 17.60 -9.40
CA PHE A 44 0.97 17.75 -7.96
C PHE A 44 2.43 17.55 -7.58
N VAL A 45 3.06 16.48 -8.09
CA VAL A 45 4.47 16.17 -7.79
C VAL A 45 5.37 17.29 -8.28
N GLU A 46 5.24 17.72 -9.55
CA GLU A 46 6.01 18.84 -10.10
C GLU A 46 5.84 20.12 -9.29
N LYS A 47 4.60 20.44 -8.90
CA LYS A 47 4.27 21.64 -8.11
C LYS A 47 4.99 21.68 -6.76
N VAL A 48 5.18 20.54 -6.09
CA VAL A 48 5.78 20.49 -4.74
C VAL A 48 7.27 20.12 -4.75
N THR A 49 7.84 19.71 -5.88
CA THR A 49 9.25 19.29 -5.99
C THR A 49 10.11 20.26 -6.78
N HIS A 50 9.54 21.08 -7.66
CA HIS A 50 10.30 22.07 -8.42
C HIS A 50 10.76 23.23 -7.52
N GLU A 51 12.07 23.44 -7.39
CA GLU A 51 12.64 24.41 -6.42
C GLU A 51 12.17 25.86 -6.63
N ALA A 52 11.93 26.27 -7.88
CA ALA A 52 11.40 27.61 -8.18
C ALA A 52 9.89 27.73 -7.98
N SER A 53 9.18 26.64 -7.62
CA SER A 53 7.75 26.70 -7.35
C SER A 53 7.50 27.45 -6.05
N PRO A 54 6.54 28.39 -5.99
CA PRO A 54 6.13 29.01 -4.72
C PRO A 54 5.50 28.01 -3.75
N ASN A 55 5.24 26.78 -4.20
CA ASN A 55 4.71 25.69 -3.39
C ASN A 55 5.73 24.56 -3.13
N TYR A 56 7.02 24.83 -3.36
CA TYR A 56 8.07 23.86 -3.08
C TYR A 56 7.99 23.35 -1.65
N VAL A 57 8.02 22.03 -1.48
CA VAL A 57 8.10 21.36 -0.18
C VAL A 57 9.48 20.70 -0.08
N PRO A 58 10.27 20.94 0.98
CA PRO A 58 11.55 20.25 1.17
C PRO A 58 11.37 18.72 1.25
N ALA A 59 12.30 17.95 0.69
CA ALA A 59 12.22 16.49 0.65
C ALA A 59 11.92 15.81 2.01
N PRO A 60 12.48 16.26 3.16
CA PRO A 60 12.14 15.67 4.47
C PRO A 60 10.66 15.78 4.87
N GLU A 61 9.91 16.71 4.28
CA GLU A 61 8.49 16.97 4.55
C GLU A 61 7.54 16.34 3.52
N ARG A 62 8.08 15.76 2.43
CA ARG A 62 7.31 15.08 1.38
C ARG A 62 6.86 13.70 1.83
N ILE A 63 5.88 13.66 2.72
CA ILE A 63 5.30 12.40 3.21
C ILE A 63 4.06 12.04 2.36
N ALA A 64 4.03 10.81 1.85
CA ALA A 64 2.89 10.21 1.16
C ALA A 64 2.45 8.94 1.89
N THR A 65 1.15 8.79 2.16
CA THR A 65 0.57 7.63 2.86
C THR A 65 -0.39 6.85 1.97
N PHE A 66 -0.29 5.53 2.00
CA PHE A 66 -1.08 4.61 1.19
C PHE A 66 -1.79 3.61 2.10
N ASP A 67 -3.08 3.34 1.89
CA ASP A 67 -3.60 2.03 2.33
C ASP A 67 -2.95 0.90 1.54
N ASN A 68 -3.07 -0.34 2.01
CA ASN A 68 -2.60 -1.53 1.34
C ASN A 68 -3.75 -2.29 0.65
N ASP A 69 -4.68 -2.83 1.42
CA ASP A 69 -5.83 -3.60 0.91
C ASP A 69 -6.70 -2.73 0.00
N GLY A 70 -6.96 -3.16 -1.24
CA GLY A 70 -7.73 -2.41 -2.23
C GLY A 70 -7.05 -1.17 -2.81
N THR A 71 -5.87 -0.79 -2.31
CA THR A 71 -5.12 0.39 -2.77
C THR A 71 -3.79 0.04 -3.41
N LEU A 72 -2.99 -0.85 -2.82
CA LEU A 72 -1.73 -1.36 -3.39
C LEU A 72 -1.86 -2.78 -3.94
N TRP A 73 -2.80 -3.56 -3.43
CA TRP A 73 -3.13 -4.90 -3.92
C TRP A 73 -4.63 -5.19 -3.83
N ALA A 74 -5.07 -6.28 -4.47
CA ALA A 74 -6.45 -6.72 -4.39
C ALA A 74 -6.86 -7.16 -2.98
N GLU A 75 -8.16 -7.05 -2.67
CA GLU A 75 -8.76 -7.40 -1.37
C GLU A 75 -10.00 -8.29 -1.50
N GLN A 76 -10.39 -8.65 -2.72
CA GLN A 76 -11.53 -9.54 -2.97
C GLN A 76 -11.06 -10.98 -3.14
N PRO A 77 -11.87 -11.99 -2.75
CA PRO A 77 -13.18 -11.89 -2.10
C PRO A 77 -13.09 -11.70 -0.57
N MET A 78 -11.87 -11.50 -0.03
CA MET A 78 -11.57 -11.28 1.37
C MET A 78 -10.16 -10.70 1.50
N TYR A 79 -9.93 -9.84 2.49
CA TYR A 79 -8.59 -9.32 2.80
C TYR A 79 -7.56 -10.45 2.88
N PHE A 80 -6.38 -10.27 2.29
CA PHE A 80 -5.41 -11.37 2.18
C PHE A 80 -4.88 -11.86 3.53
N GLN A 81 -4.84 -11.00 4.54
CA GLN A 81 -4.54 -11.42 5.90
C GLN A 81 -5.59 -12.40 6.47
N ALA A 82 -6.86 -12.31 6.06
CA ALA A 82 -7.88 -13.25 6.50
C ALA A 82 -7.66 -14.64 5.91
N PHE A 83 -7.18 -14.75 4.66
CA PHE A 83 -6.73 -16.03 4.10
C PHE A 83 -5.57 -16.62 4.91
N PHE A 84 -4.59 -15.80 5.30
CA PHE A 84 -3.51 -16.22 6.20
C PHE A 84 -4.05 -16.76 7.53
N ILE A 85 -4.99 -16.07 8.17
CA ILE A 85 -5.61 -16.54 9.43
C ILE A 85 -6.30 -17.89 9.23
N VAL A 86 -7.06 -18.06 8.14
CA VAL A 86 -7.74 -19.33 7.81
C VAL A 86 -6.75 -20.48 7.66
N ASP A 87 -5.67 -20.29 6.90
CA ASP A 87 -4.65 -21.32 6.71
C ASP A 87 -3.91 -21.64 8.00
N ARG A 88 -3.71 -20.64 8.86
CA ARG A 88 -3.10 -20.81 10.18
C ARG A 88 -3.99 -21.58 11.14
N ILE A 89 -5.30 -21.34 11.14
CA ILE A 89 -6.27 -22.15 11.89
C ILE A 89 -6.19 -23.61 11.43
N LYS A 90 -6.21 -23.86 10.11
CA LYS A 90 -6.10 -25.24 9.57
C LYS A 90 -4.79 -25.92 9.98
N ALA A 91 -3.67 -25.20 9.92
CA ALA A 91 -2.36 -25.72 10.30
C ALA A 91 -2.25 -26.04 11.81
N LEU A 92 -2.97 -25.30 12.66
CA LEU A 92 -2.96 -25.48 14.10
C LEU A 92 -4.04 -26.45 14.59
N ALA A 93 -5.10 -26.70 13.82
CA ALA A 93 -6.22 -27.56 14.20
C ALA A 93 -5.84 -28.96 14.74
N PRO A 94 -4.80 -29.66 14.25
CA PRO A 94 -4.37 -30.93 14.84
C PRO A 94 -3.94 -30.83 16.31
N LYS A 95 -3.60 -29.63 16.80
CA LYS A 95 -3.23 -29.35 18.19
C LYS A 95 -4.40 -28.80 19.02
N HIS A 96 -5.55 -28.57 18.40
CA HIS A 96 -6.73 -27.92 18.97
C HIS A 96 -8.01 -28.71 18.63
N PRO A 97 -8.20 -29.91 19.20
CA PRO A 97 -9.38 -30.73 18.92
C PRO A 97 -10.71 -30.01 19.23
N GLU A 98 -10.71 -29.08 20.18
CA GLU A 98 -11.85 -28.25 20.56
C GLU A 98 -12.35 -27.34 19.42
N TRP A 99 -11.49 -26.97 18.47
CA TRP A 99 -11.85 -26.12 17.32
C TRP A 99 -12.80 -26.81 16.34
N THR A 100 -13.00 -28.12 16.45
CA THR A 100 -13.99 -28.85 15.62
C THR A 100 -15.43 -28.46 15.96
N THR A 101 -15.68 -27.99 17.17
CA THR A 101 -17.02 -27.60 17.66
C THR A 101 -17.08 -26.15 18.17
N GLN A 102 -15.94 -25.55 18.54
CA GLN A 102 -15.87 -24.18 19.01
C GLN A 102 -15.87 -23.17 17.87
N GLU A 103 -16.82 -22.24 17.88
CA GLU A 103 -16.84 -21.09 16.97
C GLU A 103 -15.87 -19.98 17.42
N PRO A 104 -15.28 -19.19 16.50
CA PRO A 104 -15.49 -19.22 15.04
C PRO A 104 -14.65 -20.28 14.28
N PHE A 105 -13.81 -21.04 14.98
CA PHE A 105 -12.86 -21.98 14.38
C PHE A 105 -13.56 -23.13 13.63
N ALA A 106 -14.65 -23.65 14.19
CA ALA A 106 -15.42 -24.74 13.58
C ALA A 106 -15.97 -24.32 12.21
N SER A 107 -16.50 -23.11 12.08
CA SER A 107 -16.94 -22.56 10.80
C SER A 107 -15.79 -22.39 9.80
N VAL A 108 -14.62 -21.91 10.25
CA VAL A 108 -13.42 -21.83 9.39
C VAL A 108 -13.02 -23.20 8.85
N LEU A 109 -12.98 -24.22 9.72
CA LEU A 109 -12.61 -25.58 9.34
C LEU A 109 -13.61 -26.23 8.39
N LYS A 110 -14.89 -25.84 8.46
CA LYS A 110 -15.95 -26.26 7.52
C LYS A 110 -15.97 -25.44 6.22
N GLY A 111 -15.17 -24.39 6.12
CA GLY A 111 -15.17 -23.46 4.98
C GLY A 111 -16.34 -22.47 4.96
N ASP A 112 -17.08 -22.34 6.06
CA ASP A 112 -18.20 -21.39 6.19
C ASP A 112 -17.69 -20.03 6.71
N MET A 113 -17.10 -19.25 5.81
CA MET A 113 -16.55 -17.94 6.18
C MET A 113 -17.63 -16.94 6.61
N LYS A 114 -18.88 -17.12 6.16
CA LYS A 114 -19.99 -16.27 6.58
C LYS A 114 -20.31 -16.52 8.05
N ALA A 115 -20.39 -17.78 8.47
CA ALA A 115 -20.59 -18.13 9.88
C ALA A 115 -19.37 -17.75 10.73
N ALA A 116 -18.14 -18.00 10.24
CA ALA A 116 -16.91 -17.66 10.96
C ALA A 116 -16.81 -16.16 11.27
N LEU A 117 -17.30 -15.30 10.37
CA LEU A 117 -17.26 -13.85 10.53
C LEU A 117 -18.55 -13.26 11.12
N ALA A 118 -19.55 -14.07 11.46
CA ALA A 118 -20.83 -13.60 11.99
C ALA A 118 -20.67 -12.87 13.34
N GLY A 119 -19.63 -13.19 14.12
CA GLY A 119 -19.27 -12.49 15.35
C GLY A 119 -18.56 -11.14 15.14
N GLY A 120 -18.37 -10.70 13.89
CA GLY A 120 -17.75 -9.42 13.53
C GLY A 120 -16.31 -9.30 14.04
N GLU A 121 -15.96 -8.09 14.51
CA GLU A 121 -14.61 -7.77 15.02
C GLU A 121 -14.17 -8.69 16.16
N LYS A 122 -15.10 -9.14 17.02
CA LYS A 122 -14.79 -10.06 18.11
C LYS A 122 -14.32 -11.42 17.60
N ALA A 123 -15.02 -11.99 16.61
CA ALA A 123 -14.62 -13.27 16.01
C ALA A 123 -13.26 -13.15 15.30
N LEU A 124 -13.03 -12.04 14.59
CA LEU A 124 -11.74 -11.78 13.95
C LEU A 124 -10.61 -11.70 14.99
N LEU A 125 -10.84 -10.99 16.09
CA LEU A 125 -9.89 -10.86 17.19
C LEU A 125 -9.59 -12.21 17.86
N GLU A 126 -10.61 -13.02 18.15
CA GLU A 126 -10.44 -14.37 18.70
C GLU A 126 -9.56 -15.23 17.79
N MET A 127 -9.79 -15.20 16.48
CA MET A 127 -8.95 -15.94 15.51
C MET A 127 -7.51 -15.42 15.46
N VAL A 128 -7.31 -14.10 15.45
CA VAL A 128 -5.95 -13.50 15.47
C VAL A 128 -5.20 -13.89 16.74
N MET A 129 -5.85 -13.79 17.90
CA MET A 129 -5.25 -14.15 19.19
C MET A 129 -4.88 -15.63 19.24
N ALA A 130 -5.80 -16.51 18.86
CA ALA A 130 -5.60 -17.95 18.93
C ALA A 130 -4.50 -18.45 17.98
N THR A 131 -4.31 -17.79 16.83
CA THR A 131 -3.37 -18.26 15.81
C THR A 131 -1.93 -17.83 16.04
N HIS A 132 -1.69 -16.67 16.69
CA HIS A 132 -0.35 -16.07 16.74
C HIS A 132 -0.01 -15.27 18.01
N ALA A 133 -0.77 -15.38 19.11
CA ALA A 133 -0.32 -14.89 20.42
C ALA A 133 0.63 -15.89 21.10
N GLY A 134 1.47 -15.41 22.02
CA GLY A 134 2.41 -16.22 22.82
C GLY A 134 3.75 -16.55 22.16
N MET A 135 3.82 -16.45 20.82
CA MET A 135 5.08 -16.58 20.06
C MET A 135 5.84 -15.25 20.01
N SER A 136 7.12 -15.33 19.68
CA SER A 136 7.95 -14.16 19.42
C SER A 136 7.60 -13.49 18.08
N THR A 137 7.96 -12.22 17.94
CA THR A 137 7.78 -11.48 16.68
C THR A 137 8.58 -12.11 15.54
N ALA A 138 9.78 -12.65 15.81
CA ALA A 138 10.62 -13.34 14.84
C ALA A 138 10.02 -14.67 14.35
N GLU A 139 9.42 -15.46 15.25
CA GLU A 139 8.68 -16.67 14.86
C GLU A 139 7.47 -16.34 13.99
N PHE A 140 6.72 -15.29 14.35
CA PHE A 140 5.58 -14.84 13.54
C PHE A 140 6.02 -14.32 12.16
N GLU A 141 7.10 -13.53 12.11
CA GLU A 141 7.69 -13.06 10.86
C GLU A 141 8.04 -14.22 9.93
N GLN A 142 8.66 -15.28 10.45
CA GLN A 142 9.01 -16.46 9.66
C GLN A 142 7.75 -17.17 9.13
N ILE A 143 6.73 -17.35 9.97
CA ILE A 143 5.45 -17.95 9.57
C ILE A 143 4.80 -17.15 8.42
N VAL A 144 4.84 -15.82 8.49
CA VAL A 144 4.31 -14.95 7.42
C VAL A 144 5.15 -15.08 6.15
N LYS A 145 6.48 -15.08 6.26
CA LYS A 145 7.40 -15.27 5.11
C LYS A 145 7.15 -16.60 4.39
N ASP A 146 7.00 -17.68 5.16
CA ASP A 146 6.75 -19.01 4.61
C ASP A 146 5.39 -19.09 3.90
N TRP A 147 4.36 -18.52 4.52
CA TRP A 147 3.02 -18.48 3.92
C TRP A 147 3.02 -17.64 2.64
N ILE A 148 3.48 -16.38 2.69
CA ILE A 148 3.38 -15.45 1.56
C ILE A 148 4.22 -15.88 0.35
N ALA A 149 5.26 -16.71 0.56
CA ALA A 149 6.09 -17.24 -0.51
C ALA A 149 5.34 -18.24 -1.42
N THR A 150 4.31 -18.92 -0.92
CA THR A 150 3.62 -20.00 -1.64
C THR A 150 2.11 -19.81 -1.74
N ALA A 151 1.53 -18.99 -0.88
CA ALA A 151 0.09 -18.80 -0.81
C ALA A 151 -0.44 -18.12 -2.07
N LYS A 152 -1.52 -18.69 -2.60
CA LYS A 152 -2.15 -18.27 -3.84
C LYS A 152 -3.59 -17.87 -3.59
N HIS A 153 -4.01 -16.84 -4.29
CA HIS A 153 -5.39 -16.41 -4.28
C HIS A 153 -6.29 -17.47 -4.94
N PRO A 154 -7.39 -17.90 -4.28
CA PRO A 154 -8.12 -19.11 -4.66
C PRO A 154 -8.83 -19.02 -6.02
N LYS A 155 -9.25 -17.82 -6.44
CA LYS A 155 -9.96 -17.64 -7.72
C LYS A 155 -9.01 -17.47 -8.91
N THR A 156 -7.87 -16.83 -8.69
CA THR A 156 -6.94 -16.45 -9.77
C THR A 156 -5.76 -17.40 -9.90
N GLY A 157 -5.46 -18.17 -8.85
CA GLY A 157 -4.31 -19.07 -8.79
C GLY A 157 -2.95 -18.35 -8.71
N ARG A 158 -2.95 -17.02 -8.59
CA ARG A 158 -1.75 -16.20 -8.53
C ARG A 158 -1.22 -16.09 -7.10
N PRO A 159 0.10 -16.02 -6.88
CA PRO A 159 0.64 -15.63 -5.58
C PRO A 159 0.04 -14.29 -5.14
N PHE A 160 -0.27 -14.15 -3.85
CA PHE A 160 -0.86 -12.90 -3.33
C PHE A 160 0.02 -11.67 -3.62
N THR A 161 1.35 -11.83 -3.56
CA THR A 161 2.33 -10.77 -3.88
C THR A 161 2.41 -10.42 -5.37
N GLU A 162 1.76 -11.19 -6.25
CA GLU A 162 1.59 -10.84 -7.67
C GLU A 162 0.22 -10.21 -7.95
N MET A 163 -0.66 -10.15 -6.95
CA MET A 163 -1.96 -9.45 -7.04
C MET A 163 -1.87 -7.99 -6.59
N VAL A 164 -0.67 -7.41 -6.74
CA VAL A 164 -0.36 -6.00 -6.52
C VAL A 164 -0.64 -5.18 -7.78
N TYR A 165 -1.06 -3.94 -7.60
CA TYR A 165 -1.41 -3.07 -8.72
C TYR A 165 -0.17 -2.45 -9.36
N GLN A 166 0.12 -2.84 -10.60
CA GLN A 166 1.26 -2.35 -11.37
C GLN A 166 1.33 -0.82 -11.44
N PRO A 167 0.23 -0.09 -11.71
CA PRO A 167 0.22 1.37 -11.74
C PRO A 167 0.60 2.00 -10.38
N MET A 168 0.28 1.33 -9.28
CA MET A 168 0.61 1.80 -7.93
C MET A 168 2.07 1.53 -7.56
N LEU A 169 2.67 0.45 -8.07
CA LEU A 169 4.13 0.22 -7.96
C LEU A 169 4.91 1.34 -8.68
N GLU A 170 4.45 1.74 -9.87
CA GLU A 170 5.02 2.85 -10.62
C GLU A 170 4.88 4.18 -9.87
N LEU A 171 3.70 4.44 -9.30
CA LEU A 171 3.46 5.63 -8.49
C LEU A 171 4.37 5.70 -7.26
N LEU A 172 4.51 4.60 -6.52
CA LEU A 172 5.42 4.51 -5.38
C LEU A 172 6.87 4.82 -5.80
N ALA A 173 7.33 4.25 -6.92
CA ALA A 173 8.66 4.51 -7.46
C ALA A 173 8.83 5.98 -7.89
N TYR A 174 7.84 6.54 -8.59
CA TYR A 174 7.84 7.92 -9.05
C TYR A 174 7.91 8.91 -7.89
N LEU A 175 7.13 8.70 -6.83
CA LEU A 175 7.17 9.53 -5.63
C LEU A 175 8.54 9.47 -4.94
N ARG A 176 9.10 8.27 -4.76
CA ARG A 176 10.45 8.13 -4.16
C ARG A 176 11.54 8.78 -5.01
N ALA A 177 11.48 8.65 -6.34
CA ALA A 177 12.39 9.34 -7.26
C ALA A 177 12.33 10.87 -7.13
N ASN A 178 11.19 11.39 -6.65
CA ASN A 178 10.95 12.80 -6.38
C ASN A 178 11.13 13.19 -4.89
N GLY A 179 11.80 12.35 -4.11
CA GLY A 179 12.18 12.64 -2.72
C GLY A 179 11.03 12.52 -1.71
N PHE A 180 9.94 11.85 -2.07
CA PHE A 180 8.91 11.49 -1.09
C PHE A 180 9.33 10.29 -0.25
N LYS A 181 8.85 10.26 1.00
CA LYS A 181 8.81 9.06 1.83
C LYS A 181 7.42 8.43 1.70
N THR A 182 7.36 7.18 1.28
CA THR A 182 6.12 6.44 1.01
C THR A 182 5.81 5.51 2.17
N TYR A 183 4.76 5.82 2.93
CA TYR A 183 4.31 5.03 4.07
C TYR A 183 3.08 4.19 3.72
N ILE A 184 2.97 3.01 4.32
CA ILE A 184 1.72 2.24 4.37
C ILE A 184 0.98 2.59 5.67
N VAL A 185 -0.33 2.78 5.61
CA VAL A 185 -1.25 3.09 6.72
C VAL A 185 -2.52 2.26 6.53
N SER A 186 -2.59 1.10 7.19
CA SER A 186 -3.57 0.07 6.88
C SER A 186 -4.23 -0.55 8.10
N GLY A 187 -5.52 -0.87 7.97
CA GLY A 187 -6.23 -1.65 8.99
C GLY A 187 -5.66 -3.05 9.19
N GLY A 188 -4.90 -3.57 8.21
CA GLY A 188 -4.18 -4.84 8.30
C GLY A 188 -3.09 -4.87 9.38
N GLY A 189 -2.71 -6.07 9.79
CA GLY A 189 -1.69 -6.29 10.82
C GLY A 189 -0.31 -5.80 10.38
N ILE A 190 0.30 -4.91 11.16
CA ILE A 190 1.62 -4.33 10.86
C ILE A 190 2.71 -5.40 10.68
N GLU A 191 2.73 -6.41 11.54
CA GLU A 191 3.70 -7.52 11.45
C GLU A 191 3.32 -8.59 10.42
N PHE A 192 2.11 -8.54 9.85
CA PHE A 192 1.77 -9.33 8.66
C PHE A 192 2.32 -8.69 7.39
N MET A 193 2.36 -7.36 7.31
CA MET A 193 2.83 -6.62 6.13
C MET A 193 4.37 -6.51 6.06
N ARG A 194 5.00 -6.07 7.16
CA ARG A 194 6.45 -5.81 7.25
C ARG A 194 7.37 -6.88 6.64
N PRO A 195 7.08 -8.20 6.75
CA PRO A 195 8.00 -9.22 6.24
C PRO A 195 8.18 -9.24 4.71
N TRP A 196 7.30 -8.59 3.94
CA TRP A 196 7.31 -8.67 2.47
C TRP A 196 7.13 -7.33 1.74
N THR A 197 6.61 -6.28 2.38
CA THR A 197 6.34 -4.98 1.71
C THR A 197 7.59 -4.32 1.14
N GLU A 198 8.76 -4.47 1.75
CA GLU A 198 9.98 -3.86 1.24
C GLU A 198 10.37 -4.45 -0.12
N LYS A 199 10.35 -5.79 -0.23
CA LYS A 199 10.66 -6.49 -1.48
C LYS A 199 9.65 -6.20 -2.58
N VAL A 200 8.38 -6.05 -2.24
CA VAL A 200 7.28 -5.96 -3.21
C VAL A 200 6.96 -4.50 -3.59
N TYR A 201 6.94 -3.59 -2.62
CA TYR A 201 6.56 -2.19 -2.80
C TYR A 201 7.74 -1.20 -2.74
N GLY A 202 8.90 -1.64 -2.24
CA GLY A 202 10.00 -0.75 -1.88
C GLY A 202 9.70 0.08 -0.63
N VAL A 203 8.81 -0.40 0.25
CA VAL A 203 8.43 0.27 1.51
C VAL A 203 9.02 -0.51 2.69
N PRO A 204 10.05 0.02 3.38
CA PRO A 204 10.75 -0.70 4.44
C PRO A 204 9.90 -0.79 5.73
N PRO A 205 10.22 -1.70 6.66
CA PRO A 205 9.38 -1.97 7.83
C PRO A 205 9.04 -0.76 8.72
N GLU A 206 9.95 0.20 8.84
CA GLU A 206 9.76 1.45 9.61
C GLU A 206 8.82 2.46 8.92
N GLN A 207 8.47 2.22 7.65
CA GLN A 207 7.48 2.99 6.90
C GLN A 207 6.14 2.26 6.76
N VAL A 208 5.94 1.16 7.51
CA VAL A 208 4.67 0.44 7.59
C VAL A 208 4.00 0.75 8.92
N ILE A 209 2.78 1.29 8.84
CA ILE A 209 1.87 1.54 9.96
C ILE A 209 0.66 0.64 9.73
N GLY A 210 0.23 -0.04 10.80
CA GLY A 210 -0.98 -0.82 10.75
C GLY A 210 -1.46 -1.24 12.13
N SER A 211 -2.55 -2.02 12.15
CA SER A 211 -3.09 -2.57 13.39
C SER A 211 -2.07 -3.47 14.08
N SER A 212 -2.04 -3.45 15.41
CA SER A 212 -1.04 -4.15 16.21
C SER A 212 -1.62 -4.71 17.50
N ILE A 213 -0.97 -5.76 17.99
CA ILE A 213 -1.13 -6.28 19.36
C ILE A 213 0.05 -5.83 20.21
N LYS A 214 -0.11 -5.88 21.53
CA LYS A 214 0.99 -5.52 22.44
C LYS A 214 2.12 -6.53 22.33
N THR A 215 3.35 -6.04 22.50
CA THR A 215 4.55 -6.87 22.61
C THR A 215 5.18 -6.70 24.00
N LYS A 216 5.72 -7.79 24.53
CA LYS A 216 6.46 -7.79 25.81
C LYS A 216 7.88 -8.26 25.60
N TYR A 217 8.84 -7.56 26.19
CA TYR A 217 10.23 -8.01 26.25
C TYR A 217 10.38 -9.16 27.25
N GLU A 218 11.01 -10.25 26.83
CA GLU A 218 11.33 -11.41 27.66
C GLU A 218 12.73 -11.95 27.34
N ILE A 219 13.31 -12.71 28.26
CA ILE A 219 14.46 -13.57 28.01
C ILE A 219 13.96 -15.01 27.88
N ARG A 220 14.13 -15.66 26.72
CA ARG A 220 13.85 -17.08 26.50
C ARG A 220 15.14 -17.79 26.11
N ASP A 221 15.49 -18.85 26.84
CA ASP A 221 16.75 -19.60 26.65
C ASP A 221 17.99 -18.70 26.59
N GLY A 222 18.05 -17.69 27.46
CA GLY A 222 19.14 -16.72 27.53
C GLY A 222 19.17 -15.66 26.43
N LYS A 223 18.17 -15.62 25.53
CA LYS A 223 18.09 -14.65 24.41
C LYS A 223 16.97 -13.63 24.61
N PRO A 224 17.21 -12.33 24.34
CA PRO A 224 16.18 -11.32 24.33
C PRO A 224 15.21 -11.52 23.17
N VAL A 225 13.92 -11.53 23.46
CA VAL A 225 12.85 -11.67 22.47
C VAL A 225 11.71 -10.69 22.77
N LEU A 226 10.97 -10.30 21.72
CA LEU A 226 9.68 -9.64 21.86
C LEU A 226 8.59 -10.68 21.65
N VAL A 227 7.70 -10.79 22.63
CA VAL A 227 6.61 -11.76 22.65
C VAL A 227 5.29 -11.06 22.35
N ARG A 228 4.52 -11.65 21.45
CA ARG A 228 3.19 -11.20 21.03
C ARG A 228 2.17 -11.52 22.13
N LEU A 229 1.53 -10.51 22.70
CA LEU A 229 0.50 -10.69 23.73
C LEU A 229 -0.90 -10.81 23.10
N PRO A 230 -1.83 -11.55 23.73
CA PRO A 230 -3.23 -11.60 23.31
C PRO A 230 -3.97 -10.32 23.76
N GLU A 231 -3.49 -9.15 23.33
CA GLU A 231 -4.07 -7.86 23.68
C GLU A 231 -3.87 -6.87 22.53
N ILE A 232 -4.94 -6.15 22.13
CA ILE A 232 -4.82 -5.09 21.11
C ILE A 232 -3.92 -3.97 21.65
N ASN A 233 -3.01 -3.50 20.80
CA ASN A 233 -2.27 -2.27 21.04
C ASN A 233 -2.92 -1.10 20.30
N PHE A 234 -3.20 -1.26 19.01
CA PHE A 234 -3.74 -0.19 18.18
C PHE A 234 -4.51 -0.74 16.97
N ILE A 235 -5.57 -0.05 16.56
CA ILE A 235 -6.34 -0.34 15.33
C ILE A 235 -6.15 0.84 14.38
N ASP A 236 -5.51 0.60 13.24
CA ASP A 236 -5.13 1.63 12.25
C ASP A 236 -6.14 1.72 11.11
N ASP A 237 -7.41 1.94 11.44
CA ASP A 237 -8.51 2.07 10.47
C ASP A 237 -9.39 3.28 10.80
N LYS A 238 -10.04 3.86 9.78
CA LYS A 238 -10.93 5.04 9.91
C LYS A 238 -10.21 6.19 10.62
N ALA A 239 -10.78 6.68 11.72
CA ALA A 239 -10.20 7.72 12.56
C ALA A 239 -8.88 7.28 13.25
N GLY A 240 -8.59 5.98 13.31
CA GLY A 240 -7.30 5.45 13.74
C GLY A 240 -6.17 5.87 12.81
N LYS A 241 -6.40 5.92 11.48
CA LYS A 241 -5.34 6.23 10.50
C LYS A 241 -4.62 7.57 10.76
N PRO A 242 -5.32 8.71 10.94
CA PRO A 242 -4.65 9.96 11.34
C PRO A 242 -3.89 9.88 12.67
N VAL A 243 -4.39 9.09 13.64
CA VAL A 243 -3.72 8.90 14.94
C VAL A 243 -2.44 8.08 14.76
N GLY A 244 -2.48 6.99 13.99
CA GLY A 244 -1.32 6.17 13.66
C GLY A 244 -0.25 6.98 12.93
N ILE A 245 -0.65 7.77 11.93
CA ILE A 245 0.23 8.71 11.24
C ILE A 245 0.88 9.69 12.22
N ASN A 246 0.09 10.33 13.09
CA ASN A 246 0.63 11.28 14.07
C ASN A 246 1.63 10.62 15.04
N GLN A 247 1.34 9.41 15.51
CA GLN A 247 2.19 8.72 16.48
C GLN A 247 3.51 8.23 15.87
N GLN A 248 3.46 7.67 14.65
CA GLN A 248 4.62 7.00 14.05
C GLN A 248 5.47 7.92 13.17
N ILE A 249 4.83 8.86 12.46
CA ILE A 249 5.51 9.78 11.54
C ILE A 249 5.78 11.12 12.22
N GLY A 250 4.87 11.58 13.08
CA GLY A 250 4.94 12.89 13.71
C GLY A 250 4.77 14.07 12.74
N ARG A 251 4.27 13.81 11.52
CA ARG A 251 4.08 14.81 10.46
C ARG A 251 2.82 14.54 9.66
N ARG A 252 2.19 15.62 9.20
CA ARG A 252 1.07 15.55 8.25
C ARG A 252 1.56 15.26 6.84
N PRO A 253 1.08 14.19 6.16
CA PRO A 253 1.31 13.94 4.76
C PRO A 253 0.85 15.11 3.91
N ILE A 254 1.50 15.22 2.76
CA ILE A 254 1.05 16.13 1.71
C ILE A 254 0.26 15.40 0.62
N ALA A 255 0.35 14.05 0.59
CA ALA A 255 -0.41 13.19 -0.30
C ALA A 255 -0.93 11.95 0.45
N ALA A 256 -2.16 11.54 0.17
CA ALA A 256 -2.73 10.31 0.69
C ALA A 256 -3.53 9.55 -0.36
N PHE A 257 -3.46 8.23 -0.31
CA PHE A 257 -4.01 7.30 -1.29
C PHE A 257 -4.79 6.20 -0.56
N GLY A 258 -6.04 5.97 -0.96
CA GLY A 258 -6.91 4.96 -0.36
C GLY A 258 -7.91 4.41 -1.38
N ASN A 259 -8.87 3.60 -0.93
CA ASN A 259 -9.91 3.06 -1.80
C ASN A 259 -11.28 2.89 -1.11
N SER A 260 -11.37 3.14 0.20
CA SER A 260 -12.58 2.82 0.98
C SER A 260 -13.00 3.93 1.94
N ASP A 261 -14.17 3.76 2.55
CA ASP A 261 -14.63 4.62 3.66
C ASP A 261 -13.72 4.53 4.90
N GLY A 262 -12.89 3.49 5.01
CA GLY A 262 -11.85 3.37 6.03
C GLY A 262 -10.72 4.40 5.87
N ASP A 263 -10.56 4.95 4.67
CA ASP A 263 -9.54 5.96 4.36
C ASP A 263 -10.02 7.39 4.54
N LEU A 264 -11.33 7.60 4.73
CA LEU A 264 -11.96 8.92 4.70
C LEU A 264 -11.22 9.92 5.61
N GLN A 265 -10.96 9.55 6.86
CA GLN A 265 -10.32 10.45 7.81
C GLN A 265 -8.83 10.67 7.50
N MET A 266 -8.13 9.69 6.93
CA MET A 266 -6.74 9.86 6.45
C MET A 266 -6.68 10.90 5.33
N LEU A 267 -7.60 10.80 4.35
CA LEU A 267 -7.70 11.71 3.21
C LEU A 267 -8.14 13.12 3.66
N GLN A 268 -9.15 13.22 4.53
CA GLN A 268 -9.60 14.49 5.13
C GLN A 268 -8.47 15.19 5.89
N TRP A 269 -7.79 14.47 6.77
CA TRP A 269 -6.75 15.06 7.60
C TRP A 269 -5.55 15.53 6.78
N THR A 270 -5.14 14.75 5.78
CA THR A 270 -4.08 15.12 4.82
C THR A 270 -4.45 16.40 4.06
N THR A 271 -5.66 16.44 3.48
CA THR A 271 -6.10 17.56 2.62
C THR A 271 -6.50 18.82 3.38
N ALA A 272 -6.71 18.74 4.70
CA ALA A 272 -6.93 19.90 5.56
C ALA A 272 -5.62 20.65 5.94
N GLY A 273 -4.45 20.20 5.47
CA GLY A 273 -3.16 20.87 5.70
C GLY A 273 -2.96 22.13 4.84
N ALA A 274 -2.07 23.03 5.28
CA ALA A 274 -1.74 24.25 4.54
C ALA A 274 -0.81 24.00 3.33
N GLY A 275 -0.98 24.75 2.23
CA GLY A 275 -0.25 24.53 0.98
C GLY A 275 -0.87 23.42 0.13
N PRO A 276 -0.25 23.02 -1.00
CA PRO A 276 -0.85 22.01 -1.86
C PRO A 276 -0.98 20.66 -1.17
N ARG A 277 -2.14 20.02 -1.33
CA ARG A 277 -2.42 18.69 -0.83
C ARG A 277 -3.03 17.84 -1.92
N PHE A 278 -2.76 16.54 -1.84
CA PHE A 278 -3.26 15.57 -2.80
C PHE A 278 -3.99 14.43 -2.08
N ALA A 279 -5.13 14.04 -2.62
CA ALA A 279 -5.87 12.87 -2.21
C ALA A 279 -6.30 12.11 -3.47
N LEU A 280 -6.15 10.79 -3.43
CA LEU A 280 -6.56 9.91 -4.49
C LEU A 280 -7.31 8.70 -3.93
N ILE A 281 -8.43 8.36 -4.56
CA ILE A 281 -9.21 7.15 -4.30
C ILE A 281 -9.10 6.21 -5.51
N VAL A 282 -8.74 4.95 -5.26
CA VAL A 282 -8.85 3.87 -6.26
C VAL A 282 -10.30 3.40 -6.30
N HIS A 283 -11.01 3.62 -7.41
CA HIS A 283 -12.36 3.10 -7.62
C HIS A 283 -12.30 1.83 -8.47
N HIS A 284 -12.67 0.72 -7.84
CA HIS A 284 -12.70 -0.62 -8.45
C HIS A 284 -13.89 -0.74 -9.41
N THR A 285 -13.66 -0.39 -10.67
CA THR A 285 -14.68 -0.34 -11.74
C THR A 285 -14.53 -1.46 -12.78
N ASP A 286 -13.55 -2.34 -12.63
CA ASP A 286 -13.13 -3.28 -13.66
C ASP A 286 -13.43 -4.75 -13.31
N ALA A 287 -14.66 -5.18 -13.60
CA ALA A 287 -15.08 -6.56 -13.37
C ALA A 287 -14.40 -7.60 -14.28
N GLU A 288 -13.72 -7.18 -15.34
CA GLU A 288 -13.08 -8.09 -16.31
C GLU A 288 -11.65 -8.44 -15.90
N ARG A 289 -10.88 -7.43 -15.48
CA ARG A 289 -9.45 -7.57 -15.13
C ARG A 289 -9.21 -7.69 -13.62
N GLU A 290 -10.18 -7.27 -12.80
CA GLU A 290 -10.15 -7.27 -11.34
C GLU A 290 -11.54 -7.68 -10.82
N TRP A 291 -12.18 -6.79 -10.07
CA TRP A 291 -13.54 -6.82 -9.57
C TRP A 291 -14.15 -5.41 -9.75
N ALA A 292 -15.48 -5.33 -9.72
CA ALA A 292 -16.18 -4.05 -9.69
C ALA A 292 -17.02 -3.97 -8.42
N TYR A 293 -16.68 -3.03 -7.53
CA TYR A 293 -17.33 -2.90 -6.23
C TYR A 293 -17.12 -1.50 -5.62
N ASP A 294 -18.12 -1.04 -4.86
CA ASP A 294 -18.08 0.22 -4.12
C ASP A 294 -19.06 0.24 -2.93
N ARG A 295 -20.22 0.89 -3.06
CA ARG A 295 -21.16 1.26 -2.00
C ARG A 295 -21.83 0.08 -1.32
N LYS A 296 -22.00 -1.02 -2.06
CA LYS A 296 -22.66 -2.25 -1.59
C LYS A 296 -21.68 -3.33 -1.16
N SER A 297 -20.38 -3.09 -1.30
CA SER A 297 -19.38 -4.09 -0.91
C SER A 297 -19.34 -4.28 0.61
N HIS A 298 -19.14 -5.50 1.05
CA HIS A 298 -18.85 -5.80 2.46
C HIS A 298 -17.36 -5.66 2.82
N ILE A 299 -16.50 -5.61 1.80
CA ILE A 299 -15.04 -5.51 1.89
C ILE A 299 -14.60 -4.31 1.04
N GLY A 300 -13.78 -3.42 1.58
CA GLY A 300 -13.37 -2.22 0.85
C GLY A 300 -14.54 -1.32 0.44
N LYS A 301 -15.58 -1.21 1.28
CA LYS A 301 -16.76 -0.40 0.96
C LYS A 301 -16.36 1.05 0.68
N LEU A 302 -16.74 1.56 -0.49
CA LEU A 302 -16.50 2.94 -0.92
C LEU A 302 -17.85 3.63 -1.16
N ASP A 303 -18.26 4.51 -0.24
CA ASP A 303 -19.58 5.15 -0.25
C ASP A 303 -19.47 6.61 0.14
N LYS A 304 -19.19 6.89 1.42
CA LYS A 304 -19.04 8.25 1.93
C LYS A 304 -17.77 8.92 1.41
N ALA A 305 -16.68 8.18 1.29
CA ALA A 305 -15.43 8.73 0.76
C ALA A 305 -15.55 9.10 -0.72
N LEU A 306 -16.40 8.40 -1.49
CA LEU A 306 -16.68 8.75 -2.88
C LEU A 306 -17.49 10.05 -2.99
N ASP A 307 -18.49 10.24 -2.13
CA ASP A 307 -19.26 11.48 -2.07
C ASP A 307 -18.37 12.67 -1.65
N GLU A 308 -17.51 12.45 -0.64
CA GLU A 308 -16.55 13.46 -0.18
C GLU A 308 -15.53 13.81 -1.27
N ALA A 309 -15.04 12.82 -2.03
CA ALA A 309 -14.13 13.04 -3.14
C ALA A 309 -14.73 13.97 -4.20
N GLN A 310 -16.00 13.76 -4.56
CA GLN A 310 -16.73 14.65 -5.47
C GLN A 310 -16.88 16.06 -4.88
N ALA A 311 -17.26 16.16 -3.62
CA ALA A 311 -17.46 17.45 -2.95
C ALA A 311 -16.17 18.27 -2.77
N ARG A 312 -15.02 17.59 -2.58
CA ARG A 312 -13.73 18.23 -2.33
C ARG A 312 -12.80 18.27 -3.53
N GLY A 313 -13.20 17.67 -4.65
CA GLY A 313 -12.35 17.54 -5.85
C GLY A 313 -11.12 16.65 -5.63
N TRP A 314 -11.25 15.59 -4.81
CA TRP A 314 -10.20 14.58 -4.73
C TRP A 314 -10.13 13.80 -6.04
N THR A 315 -8.93 13.30 -6.36
CA THR A 315 -8.75 12.48 -7.57
C THR A 315 -9.42 11.12 -7.36
N VAL A 316 -10.23 10.67 -8.29
CA VAL A 316 -10.83 9.33 -8.27
C VAL A 316 -10.36 8.59 -9.50
N VAL A 317 -9.62 7.51 -9.29
CA VAL A 317 -9.12 6.63 -10.35
C VAL A 317 -10.23 5.68 -10.77
N ASP A 318 -10.63 5.72 -12.02
CA ASP A 318 -11.48 4.69 -12.62
C ASP A 318 -10.57 3.56 -13.11
N MET A 319 -10.44 2.47 -12.33
CA MET A 319 -9.49 1.39 -12.63
C MET A 319 -9.61 0.88 -14.08
N ARG A 320 -10.84 0.74 -14.58
CA ARG A 320 -11.11 0.26 -15.94
C ARG A 320 -10.53 1.20 -16.99
N ARG A 321 -10.63 2.51 -16.78
CA ARG A 321 -10.28 3.52 -17.80
C ARG A 321 -8.88 4.08 -17.62
N ASP A 322 -8.42 4.23 -16.39
CA ASP A 322 -7.17 4.91 -16.04
C ASP A 322 -5.98 3.96 -16.09
N TRP A 323 -6.17 2.65 -15.94
CA TRP A 323 -5.08 1.68 -15.92
C TRP A 323 -5.04 0.83 -17.19
N LYS A 324 -3.89 0.81 -17.87
CA LYS A 324 -3.59 -0.08 -19.01
C LYS A 324 -3.43 -1.52 -18.56
N THR A 325 -2.82 -1.71 -17.39
CA THR A 325 -2.57 -3.00 -16.76
C THR A 325 -2.93 -2.89 -15.29
N VAL A 326 -3.65 -3.88 -14.76
CA VAL A 326 -4.05 -3.91 -13.35
C VAL A 326 -2.93 -4.50 -12.51
N PHE A 327 -2.65 -5.79 -12.69
CA PHE A 327 -1.69 -6.50 -11.84
C PHE A 327 -0.28 -6.53 -12.43
N ALA A 328 0.73 -6.55 -11.56
CA ALA A 328 2.12 -6.78 -11.97
C ALA A 328 2.26 -8.07 -12.77
N ALA A 329 3.22 -8.12 -13.70
CA ALA A 329 3.52 -9.35 -14.43
C ALA A 329 4.01 -10.44 -13.45
N PRO A 330 3.70 -11.73 -13.71
CA PRO A 330 4.25 -12.82 -12.92
C PRO A 330 5.77 -12.74 -12.91
N THR A 331 6.38 -12.92 -11.74
CA THR A 331 7.85 -12.96 -11.67
C THR A 331 8.25 -14.29 -12.30
N LYS A 332 8.98 -14.28 -13.42
CA LYS A 332 9.57 -15.52 -13.93
C LYS A 332 10.50 -16.07 -12.86
N GLN A 333 10.14 -17.21 -12.28
CA GLN A 333 10.99 -17.96 -11.34
C GLN A 333 12.25 -18.46 -12.04
#